data_AF-A0A4U3JYX0-F1
#
_entry.id   AF-A0A4U3JYX0-F1
#
_cell.length_a   1.000
_cell.length_b   1.000
_cell.length_c   1.000
_cell.angle_alpha   90.00
_cell.angle_beta   90.00
_cell.angle_gamma   90.00
#
_symmetry.space_group_name_H-M   'P 1'
#
loop_
_entity.id
_entity.type
_entity.pdbx_description
1 polymer ?
#
loop_
_entity_poly.entity_id
_entity_poly.type
_entity_poly.pdbx_seq_one_letter_code
_entity_poly.pdbx_strand_id
1 'polypeptide(L)'
;MGIFSSLKANNESRELSEALIEHYSKNVTEDETNIFSYVKDEKDEYLLVSKVFPELEVSVEDYPEEIKKKGIDTPEKLRKYMYRTQKPLSFDKAIMKFGEHQVNPKKILLDPKKSNPYPIEKITKFYLIPKEFPKPHAIEFDFDGKKESFLVQRQPLDSETKLWFQSVDDKPIKVSYYLDVESHTLDININFKIKRCTDFSEALTYSRYMDAFYTGKTKLFDFCLPKPKLDLEQTDTYDNYNTRLYEKICKLEEYFSTNLNRQFFFNPKVMLKEEEHVLIHQLYYSLILDTPFKMSHSI
;
A
#
# COMPACT_ATOMS: atom_id res chain seq x y z
N MET A 1 25.50 -8.84 8.70
CA MET A 1 24.33 -7.98 8.97
C MET A 1 23.48 -7.89 7.72
N GLY A 2 22.24 -8.40 7.73
CA GLY A 2 21.30 -8.15 6.63
C GLY A 2 20.72 -6.74 6.78
N ILE A 3 21.23 -5.77 6.03
CA ILE A 3 20.80 -4.37 6.12
C ILE A 3 19.40 -4.27 5.51
N PHE A 4 18.38 -4.28 6.36
CA PHE A 4 17.02 -3.92 6.00
C PHE A 4 16.99 -2.43 5.64
N SER A 5 16.96 -2.10 4.34
CA SER A 5 16.81 -0.72 3.87
C SER A 5 15.33 -0.38 3.76
N SER A 6 14.67 -0.19 4.91
CA SER A 6 13.38 0.49 4.95
C SER A 6 13.67 1.94 5.29
N LEU A 7 13.32 2.86 4.39
CA LEU A 7 13.54 4.29 4.58
C LEU A 7 12.19 4.99 4.70
N LYS A 8 12.04 5.84 5.72
CA LYS A 8 10.82 6.63 5.94
C LYS A 8 11.13 8.12 5.84
N ALA A 9 10.37 8.83 5.02
CA ALA A 9 10.42 10.27 4.89
C ALA A 9 9.04 10.87 5.16
N ASN A 10 9.01 12.01 5.85
CA ASN A 10 7.79 12.79 6.06
C ASN A 10 7.92 14.08 5.26
N ASN A 11 6.96 14.32 4.36
CA ASN A 11 6.86 15.52 3.56
C ASN A 11 5.71 16.39 4.04
N GLU A 12 6.05 17.64 4.38
CA GLU A 12 5.11 18.69 4.75
C GLU A 12 4.83 19.64 3.56
N SER A 13 5.32 19.30 2.36
CA SER A 13 5.01 20.02 1.12
C SER A 13 3.55 19.82 0.76
N ARG A 14 2.79 20.90 0.98
CA ARG A 14 1.39 20.99 0.60
C ARG A 14 1.15 20.75 -0.89
N GLU A 15 2.05 21.22 -1.75
CA GLU A 15 1.96 21.09 -3.22
C GLU A 15 2.00 19.62 -3.66
N LEU A 16 2.91 18.81 -3.11
CA LEU A 16 2.97 17.38 -3.43
C LEU A 16 1.72 16.65 -2.91
N SER A 17 1.27 16.97 -1.71
CA SER A 17 0.06 16.39 -1.13
C SER A 17 -1.18 16.75 -1.97
N GLU A 18 -1.29 17.99 -2.44
CA GLU A 18 -2.36 18.43 -3.34
C GLU A 18 -2.28 17.75 -4.72
N ALA A 19 -1.09 17.61 -5.30
CA ALA A 19 -0.89 16.89 -6.55
C ALA A 19 -1.30 15.42 -6.43
N LEU A 20 -1.01 14.77 -5.30
CA LEU A 20 -1.50 13.42 -5.01
C LEU A 20 -3.02 13.38 -4.87
N ILE A 21 -3.62 14.30 -4.11
CA ILE A 21 -5.08 14.39 -3.96
C ILE A 21 -5.75 14.58 -5.32
N GLU A 22 -5.20 15.43 -6.18
CA GLU A 22 -5.71 15.68 -7.52
C GLU A 22 -5.54 14.45 -8.42
N HIS A 23 -4.38 13.80 -8.38
CA HIS A 23 -4.13 12.55 -9.11
C HIS A 23 -5.16 11.48 -8.73
N TYR A 24 -5.41 11.33 -7.42
CA TYR A 24 -6.42 10.42 -6.90
C TYR A 24 -7.83 10.84 -7.33
N SER A 25 -8.19 12.11 -7.20
CA SER A 25 -9.52 12.58 -7.60
C SER A 25 -9.81 12.35 -9.09
N LYS A 26 -8.79 12.44 -9.96
CA LYS A 26 -8.92 12.25 -11.42
C LYS A 26 -8.88 10.78 -11.86
N ASN A 27 -7.99 9.97 -11.28
CA ASN A 27 -7.73 8.60 -11.75
C ASN A 27 -8.47 7.53 -10.91
N VAL A 28 -8.87 7.90 -9.71
CA VAL A 28 -9.63 7.09 -8.78
C VAL A 28 -10.96 7.82 -8.64
N THR A 29 -11.81 7.71 -9.67
CA THR A 29 -13.18 8.24 -9.62
C THR A 29 -13.83 7.70 -8.34
N GLU A 30 -13.94 8.56 -7.33
CA GLU A 30 -14.81 8.36 -6.17
C GLU A 30 -16.30 8.47 -6.58
N ASP A 31 -16.61 8.25 -7.87
CA ASP A 31 -17.93 8.29 -8.48
C ASP A 31 -18.93 7.50 -7.63
N GLU A 32 -19.64 8.23 -6.79
CA GLU A 32 -21.06 8.62 -6.86
C GLU A 32 -22.06 7.76 -7.65
N THR A 33 -21.63 6.72 -8.37
CA THR A 33 -22.51 5.65 -8.88
C THR A 33 -22.89 4.69 -7.75
N ASN A 34 -23.16 5.23 -6.57
CA ASN A 34 -23.89 4.50 -5.56
C ASN A 34 -25.37 4.74 -5.86
N ILE A 35 -26.04 3.69 -6.33
CA ILE A 35 -27.49 3.62 -6.51
C ILE A 35 -28.26 3.79 -5.18
N PHE A 36 -27.57 4.04 -4.07
CA PHE A 36 -28.14 4.34 -2.75
C PHE A 36 -27.44 5.55 -2.08
N SER A 37 -28.22 6.42 -1.46
CA SER A 37 -27.81 7.49 -0.54
C SER A 37 -28.35 7.21 0.86
N TYR A 38 -27.87 7.92 1.88
CA TYR A 38 -28.41 7.78 3.21
C TYR A 38 -29.09 9.07 3.67
N VAL A 39 -30.24 8.96 4.34
CA VAL A 39 -31.04 10.09 4.84
C VAL A 39 -31.41 9.82 6.31
N LYS A 40 -31.59 10.87 7.11
CA LYS A 40 -32.06 10.77 8.49
C LYS A 40 -33.57 11.04 8.52
N ASP A 41 -34.35 10.15 9.13
CA ASP A 41 -35.80 10.30 9.31
C ASP A 41 -36.11 11.22 10.51
N GLU A 42 -37.36 11.68 10.65
CA GLU A 42 -37.86 12.54 11.74
C GLU A 42 -37.67 11.93 13.15
N LYS A 43 -37.43 10.62 13.22
CA LYS A 43 -37.16 9.85 14.45
C LYS A 43 -35.68 9.64 14.74
N ASP A 44 -34.81 10.33 14.03
CA ASP A 44 -33.35 10.24 14.18
C ASP A 44 -32.75 8.89 13.73
N GLU A 45 -33.53 8.07 13.02
CA GLU A 45 -33.10 6.81 12.40
C GLU A 45 -32.45 7.06 11.02
N TYR A 46 -31.51 6.21 10.61
CA TYR A 46 -30.84 6.33 9.31
C TYR A 46 -31.44 5.38 8.28
N LEU A 47 -31.78 5.94 7.13
CA LEU A 47 -32.39 5.27 5.98
C LEU A 47 -31.38 5.17 4.84
N LEU A 48 -31.20 3.99 4.26
CA LEU A 48 -30.55 3.81 2.96
C LEU A 48 -31.62 3.95 1.87
N VAL A 49 -31.58 5.04 1.10
CA VAL A 49 -32.54 5.39 0.04
C VAL A 49 -31.94 5.09 -1.32
N SER A 50 -32.64 4.38 -2.21
CA SER A 50 -32.12 4.19 -3.56
C SER A 50 -32.22 5.46 -4.41
N LYS A 51 -31.14 5.86 -5.09
CA LYS A 51 -31.18 6.92 -6.12
C LYS A 51 -31.95 6.49 -7.38
N VAL A 52 -32.09 5.18 -7.61
CA VAL A 52 -32.81 4.60 -8.76
C VAL A 52 -34.27 4.34 -8.42
N PHE A 53 -34.54 4.00 -7.16
CA PHE A 53 -35.90 3.82 -6.61
C PHE A 53 -36.05 4.65 -5.32
N PRO A 54 -36.31 5.96 -5.42
CA PRO A 54 -36.38 6.86 -4.26
C PRO A 54 -37.37 6.41 -3.19
N GLU A 55 -38.37 5.62 -3.60
CA GLU A 55 -39.41 5.06 -2.73
C GLU A 55 -38.91 3.93 -1.83
N LEU A 56 -37.76 3.32 -2.13
CA LEU A 56 -37.17 2.23 -1.35
C LEU A 56 -36.20 2.81 -0.30
N GLU A 57 -36.62 2.77 0.96
CA GLU A 57 -35.82 3.15 2.12
C GLU A 57 -35.48 1.90 2.94
N VAL A 58 -34.24 1.76 3.43
CA VAL A 58 -33.87 0.68 4.37
C VAL A 58 -33.42 1.32 5.68
N SER A 59 -34.22 1.21 6.74
CA SER A 59 -33.77 1.54 8.09
C SER A 59 -33.17 0.33 8.77
N VAL A 60 -32.17 0.60 9.60
CA VAL A 60 -31.49 -0.42 10.37
C VAL A 60 -31.66 -0.08 11.85
N GLU A 61 -32.30 -0.97 12.60
CA GLU A 61 -32.47 -0.81 14.04
C GLU A 61 -31.18 -1.24 14.76
N ASP A 62 -30.80 -0.49 15.80
CA ASP A 62 -29.68 -0.77 16.70
C ASP A 62 -28.30 -0.96 16.04
N TYR A 63 -27.58 0.15 15.89
CA TYR A 63 -26.17 0.14 15.51
C TYR A 63 -25.33 -0.75 16.45
N PRO A 64 -24.37 -1.52 15.89
CA PRO A 64 -23.38 -2.24 16.69
C PRO A 64 -22.73 -1.31 17.72
N GLU A 65 -22.54 -1.78 18.96
CA GLU A 65 -21.93 -0.97 20.02
C GLU A 65 -20.58 -0.38 19.62
N GLU A 66 -19.81 -1.08 18.78
CA GLU A 66 -18.52 -0.62 18.26
C GLU A 66 -18.63 0.71 17.50
N ILE A 67 -19.71 0.89 16.73
CA ILE A 67 -19.99 2.12 15.97
C ILE A 67 -20.44 3.23 16.91
N LYS A 68 -21.31 2.90 17.89
CA LYS A 68 -21.77 3.83 18.92
C LYS A 68 -20.59 4.35 19.77
N LYS A 69 -19.67 3.48 20.19
CA LYS A 69 -18.46 3.82 20.96
C LYS A 69 -17.48 4.70 20.19
N LYS A 70 -17.47 4.61 18.85
CA LYS A 70 -16.65 5.46 17.97
C LYS A 70 -17.24 6.84 17.69
N GLY A 71 -18.43 7.17 18.22
CA GLY A 71 -19.08 8.46 17.97
C GLY A 71 -19.52 8.64 16.51
N ILE A 72 -19.76 7.54 15.79
CA ILE A 72 -20.26 7.56 14.43
C ILE A 72 -21.77 7.74 14.50
N ASP A 73 -22.18 9.00 14.34
CA ASP A 73 -23.51 9.51 14.61
C ASP A 73 -24.17 10.13 13.39
N THR A 74 -23.68 9.84 12.18
CA THR A 74 -24.32 10.25 10.93
C THR A 74 -24.10 9.19 9.85
N PRO A 75 -24.97 9.08 8.82
CA PRO A 75 -24.77 8.10 7.78
C PRO A 75 -23.54 8.36 6.94
N GLU A 76 -23.18 9.63 6.75
CA GLU A 76 -22.00 10.00 6.01
C GLU A 76 -20.74 9.53 6.73
N LYS A 77 -20.67 9.72 8.05
CA LYS A 77 -19.58 9.19 8.88
C LYS A 77 -19.55 7.66 8.84
N LEU A 78 -20.70 7.00 8.92
CA LEU A 78 -20.79 5.54 8.81
C LEU A 78 -20.29 5.05 7.46
N ARG A 79 -20.74 5.66 6.36
CA ARG A 79 -20.33 5.32 5.00
C ARG A 79 -18.82 5.51 4.82
N LYS A 80 -18.29 6.66 5.27
CA LYS A 80 -16.85 6.95 5.23
C LYS A 80 -16.06 5.94 6.06
N TYR A 81 -16.53 5.61 7.26
CA TYR A 81 -15.90 4.61 8.13
C TYR A 81 -15.85 3.23 7.48
N MET A 82 -16.99 2.74 6.99
CA MET A 82 -17.08 1.44 6.33
C MET A 82 -16.20 1.37 5.09
N TYR A 83 -16.23 2.43 4.25
CA TYR A 83 -15.41 2.50 3.06
C TYR A 83 -13.91 2.55 3.40
N ARG A 84 -13.51 3.31 4.42
CA ARG A 84 -12.11 3.42 4.84
C ARG A 84 -11.55 2.14 5.46
N THR A 85 -12.38 1.43 6.23
CA THR A 85 -11.98 0.19 6.90
C THR A 85 -12.23 -1.06 6.06
N GLN A 86 -13.00 -0.95 4.97
CA GLN A 86 -13.49 -2.07 4.16
C GLN A 86 -14.15 -3.17 5.00
N LYS A 87 -14.74 -2.80 6.16
CA LYS A 87 -15.42 -3.73 7.07
C LYS A 87 -16.91 -3.75 6.77
N PRO A 88 -17.50 -4.92 6.48
CA PRO A 88 -18.95 -5.04 6.43
C PRO A 88 -19.54 -4.87 7.83
N LEU A 89 -20.73 -4.29 7.91
CA LEU A 89 -21.48 -4.19 9.16
C LEU A 89 -22.66 -5.16 9.12
N SER A 90 -22.83 -5.92 10.20
CA SER A 90 -23.93 -6.87 10.33
C SER A 90 -24.99 -6.38 11.31
N PHE A 91 -26.26 -6.62 11.00
CA PHE A 91 -27.39 -6.21 11.80
C PHE A 91 -28.42 -7.34 11.92
N ASP A 92 -29.05 -7.47 13.08
CA ASP A 92 -30.02 -8.54 13.32
C ASP A 92 -31.43 -8.18 12.80
N LYS A 93 -31.70 -6.86 12.70
CA LYS A 93 -32.97 -6.28 12.25
C LYS A 93 -32.73 -5.20 11.20
N ALA A 94 -33.52 -5.26 10.13
CA ALA A 94 -33.63 -4.21 9.13
C ALA A 94 -35.12 -4.06 8.78
N ILE A 95 -35.53 -2.87 8.40
CA ILE A 95 -36.87 -2.57 7.91
C ILE A 95 -36.70 -1.95 6.52
N MET A 96 -37.44 -2.44 5.53
CA MET A 96 -37.52 -1.82 4.22
C MET A 96 -38.85 -1.07 4.14
N LYS A 97 -38.83 0.23 3.87
CA LYS A 97 -40.02 0.98 3.48
C LYS A 97 -40.07 1.10 1.96
N PHE A 98 -41.26 0.92 1.39
CA PHE A 98 -41.55 1.19 -0.01
C PHE A 98 -42.79 2.10 -0.06
N GLY A 99 -42.59 3.42 -0.21
CA GLY A 99 -43.66 4.41 0.00
C GLY A 99 -44.24 4.34 1.42
N GLU A 100 -45.56 4.21 1.56
CA GLU A 100 -46.22 4.05 2.87
C GLU A 100 -46.10 2.62 3.46
N HIS A 101 -45.62 1.66 2.67
CA HIS A 101 -45.57 0.27 3.08
C HIS A 101 -44.25 -0.06 3.77
N GLN A 102 -44.32 -0.39 5.06
CA GLN A 102 -43.19 -0.98 5.79
C GLN A 102 -43.20 -2.49 5.66
N VAL A 103 -42.10 -3.06 5.20
CA VAL A 103 -41.93 -4.49 5.05
C VAL A 103 -40.65 -4.93 5.75
N ASN A 104 -40.77 -5.96 6.59
CA ASN A 104 -39.60 -6.63 7.11
C ASN A 104 -38.96 -7.44 5.95
N PRO A 105 -37.71 -7.20 5.56
CA PRO A 105 -37.04 -7.94 4.50
C PRO A 105 -37.02 -9.46 4.73
N LYS A 106 -37.05 -9.92 5.99
CA LYS A 106 -37.23 -11.35 6.28
C LYS A 106 -38.55 -11.89 5.74
N LYS A 107 -39.63 -11.09 5.72
CA LYS A 107 -40.93 -11.49 5.17
C LYS A 107 -40.97 -11.49 3.64
N ILE A 108 -40.20 -10.62 2.97
CA ILE A 108 -40.12 -10.57 1.50
C ILE A 108 -39.35 -11.77 0.95
N LEU A 109 -38.19 -12.08 1.53
CA LEU A 109 -37.31 -13.16 1.08
C LEU A 109 -37.85 -14.56 1.42
N LEU A 110 -38.82 -14.65 2.33
CA LEU A 110 -39.48 -15.88 2.75
C LEU A 110 -40.84 -16.11 2.08
N ASP A 111 -41.27 -15.34 1.07
CA ASP A 111 -42.55 -15.59 0.38
C ASP A 111 -42.56 -17.02 -0.21
N PRO A 112 -43.35 -17.96 0.35
CA PRO A 112 -43.25 -19.38 0.07
C PRO A 112 -44.02 -19.79 -1.19
N LYS A 113 -44.13 -18.91 -2.19
CA LYS A 113 -44.70 -19.30 -3.48
C LYS A 113 -43.69 -20.15 -4.23
N LYS A 114 -43.89 -21.48 -4.18
CA LYS A 114 -43.50 -22.65 -5.02
C LYS A 114 -42.42 -22.58 -6.13
N SER A 115 -41.83 -21.43 -6.44
CA SER A 115 -40.88 -21.17 -7.51
C SER A 115 -39.68 -20.35 -7.02
N ASN A 116 -39.35 -20.39 -5.74
CA ASN A 116 -38.04 -19.91 -5.28
C ASN A 116 -37.05 -21.09 -5.32
N PRO A 117 -36.11 -21.15 -6.29
CA PRO A 117 -35.13 -22.22 -6.40
C PRO A 117 -34.10 -22.22 -5.25
N TYR A 118 -34.10 -21.21 -4.38
CA TYR A 118 -33.21 -21.09 -3.22
C TYR A 118 -34.02 -20.82 -1.94
N PRO A 119 -34.64 -21.86 -1.33
CA PRO A 119 -35.35 -21.68 -0.07
C PRO A 119 -34.36 -21.27 1.03
N ILE A 120 -34.46 -20.02 1.50
CA ILE A 120 -33.62 -19.52 2.60
C ILE A 120 -34.26 -19.95 3.91
N GLU A 121 -33.77 -21.02 4.53
CA GLU A 121 -34.41 -21.59 5.74
C GLU A 121 -34.41 -20.64 6.93
N LYS A 122 -33.39 -19.77 7.09
CA LYS A 122 -33.33 -18.72 8.14
C LYS A 122 -32.43 -17.55 7.72
N ILE A 123 -32.99 -16.33 7.65
CA ILE A 123 -32.21 -15.09 7.58
C ILE A 123 -31.96 -14.59 9.00
N THR A 124 -30.73 -14.76 9.49
CA THR A 124 -30.33 -14.35 10.83
C THR A 124 -29.79 -12.93 10.87
N LYS A 125 -29.00 -12.52 9.85
CA LYS A 125 -28.33 -11.23 9.79
C LYS A 125 -28.42 -10.55 8.42
N PHE A 126 -28.44 -9.23 8.43
CA PHE A 126 -28.30 -8.35 7.28
C PHE A 126 -26.89 -7.76 7.26
N TYR A 127 -26.36 -7.50 6.07
CA TYR A 127 -25.02 -6.93 5.92
C TYR A 127 -25.07 -5.67 5.06
N LEU A 128 -24.42 -4.62 5.54
CA LEU A 128 -24.00 -3.50 4.70
C LEU A 128 -22.55 -3.76 4.28
N ILE A 129 -22.30 -3.81 2.98
CA ILE A 129 -20.97 -4.07 2.42
C ILE A 129 -20.47 -2.77 1.78
N PRO A 130 -19.27 -2.27 2.16
CA PRO A 130 -18.71 -1.08 1.53
C PRO A 130 -18.36 -1.36 0.07
N LYS A 131 -18.39 -0.32 -0.77
CA LYS A 131 -17.83 -0.37 -2.12
C LYS A 131 -16.35 -0.74 -2.01
N GLU A 132 -15.90 -1.66 -2.87
CA GLU A 132 -14.49 -2.02 -2.94
C GLU A 132 -13.63 -0.80 -3.31
N PHE A 133 -12.39 -0.79 -2.84
CA PHE A 133 -11.45 0.21 -3.32
C PHE A 133 -11.22 0.06 -4.81
N PRO A 134 -10.95 1.18 -5.52
CA PRO A 134 -10.63 1.13 -6.92
C PRO A 134 -9.43 0.22 -7.20
N LYS A 135 -9.39 -0.27 -8.43
CA LYS A 135 -8.33 -1.16 -8.88
C LYS A 135 -6.95 -0.49 -8.73
N PRO A 136 -5.88 -1.27 -8.55
CA PRO A 136 -4.52 -0.73 -8.52
C PRO A 136 -4.25 0.15 -9.76
N HIS A 137 -3.59 1.28 -9.55
CA HIS A 137 -3.22 2.23 -10.61
C HIS A 137 -1.73 2.54 -10.51
N ALA A 138 -1.17 3.02 -11.62
CA ALA A 138 0.26 3.24 -11.76
C ALA A 138 0.66 4.62 -11.21
N ILE A 139 1.71 4.65 -10.39
CA ILE A 139 2.37 5.88 -9.91
C ILE A 139 3.84 5.82 -10.31
N GLU A 140 4.32 6.85 -11.01
CA GLU A 140 5.71 6.96 -11.47
C GLU A 140 6.56 7.72 -10.46
N PHE A 141 7.69 7.12 -10.07
CA PHE A 141 8.74 7.74 -9.28
C PHE A 141 9.96 7.97 -10.18
N ASP A 142 10.62 9.11 -10.01
CA ASP A 142 11.90 9.39 -10.64
C ASP A 142 13.02 9.23 -9.61
N PHE A 143 13.92 8.27 -9.81
CA PHE A 143 15.09 8.02 -9.00
C PHE A 143 16.35 8.52 -9.70
N ASP A 144 16.71 9.79 -9.51
CA ASP A 144 17.91 10.43 -10.09
C ASP A 144 17.96 10.32 -11.63
N GLY A 145 16.84 10.63 -12.29
CA GLY A 145 16.65 10.60 -13.75
C GLY A 145 16.11 9.29 -14.29
N LYS A 146 15.96 8.25 -13.45
CA LYS A 146 15.40 6.95 -13.85
C LYS A 146 13.96 6.81 -13.34
N LYS A 147 13.02 6.77 -14.28
CA LYS A 147 11.60 6.60 -14.01
C LYS A 147 11.24 5.14 -13.79
N GLU A 148 10.52 4.86 -12.71
CA GLU A 148 10.01 3.53 -12.37
C GLU A 148 8.55 3.65 -11.90
N SER A 149 7.67 2.81 -12.44
CA SER A 149 6.23 2.87 -12.17
C SER A 149 5.78 1.77 -11.22
N PHE A 150 5.05 2.10 -10.15
CA PHE A 150 4.52 1.13 -9.19
C PHE A 150 3.00 1.05 -9.28
N LEU A 151 2.46 -0.17 -9.22
CA LEU A 151 1.01 -0.37 -9.11
C LEU A 151 0.60 -0.23 -7.65
N VAL A 152 -0.10 0.84 -7.32
CA VAL A 152 -0.48 1.22 -5.96
C VAL A 152 -1.99 1.04 -5.77
N GLN A 153 -2.35 0.54 -4.59
CA GLN A 153 -3.74 0.39 -4.18
C GLN A 153 -3.95 0.96 -2.77
N ARG A 154 -5.12 1.57 -2.55
CA ARG A 154 -5.57 1.99 -1.24
C ARG A 154 -5.70 0.79 -0.31
N GLN A 155 -5.23 0.94 0.92
CA GLN A 155 -5.31 -0.07 1.96
C GLN A 155 -6.32 0.36 3.04
N PRO A 156 -6.97 -0.60 3.72
CA PRO A 156 -7.88 -0.28 4.80
C PRO A 156 -7.19 0.45 5.96
N LEU A 157 -7.76 1.55 6.42
CA LEU A 157 -7.24 2.31 7.55
C LEU A 157 -8.38 2.90 8.40
N ASP A 158 -8.32 2.68 9.70
CA ASP A 158 -9.25 3.26 10.68
C ASP A 158 -8.75 4.66 11.11
N SER A 159 -8.81 5.62 10.17
CA SER A 159 -8.42 7.01 10.40
C SER A 159 -9.41 7.97 9.73
N GLU A 160 -9.67 9.11 10.38
CA GLU A 160 -10.57 10.12 9.84
C GLU A 160 -9.92 11.04 8.79
N THR A 161 -8.61 11.23 8.89
CA THR A 161 -7.86 12.19 8.07
C THR A 161 -6.84 11.51 7.17
N LYS A 162 -6.32 10.34 7.59
CA LYS A 162 -5.26 9.64 6.88
C LYS A 162 -5.79 8.61 5.90
N LEU A 163 -5.12 8.54 4.76
CA LEU A 163 -5.31 7.53 3.73
C LEU A 163 -4.02 6.72 3.62
N TRP A 164 -4.13 5.39 3.54
CA TRP A 164 -2.97 4.52 3.36
C TRP A 164 -2.97 3.90 1.98
N PHE A 165 -1.81 3.93 1.32
CA PHE A 165 -1.59 3.35 0.01
C PHE A 165 -0.35 2.45 0.02
N GLN A 166 -0.40 1.37 -0.75
CA GLN A 166 0.71 0.43 -0.85
C GLN A 166 0.82 -0.16 -2.27
N SER A 167 2.06 -0.37 -2.72
CA SER A 167 2.37 -1.05 -3.97
C SER A 167 2.03 -2.54 -3.89
N VAL A 168 1.25 -3.04 -4.85
CA VAL A 168 0.79 -4.43 -4.92
C VAL A 168 1.60 -5.28 -5.91
N ASP A 169 2.43 -4.67 -6.76
CA ASP A 169 3.32 -5.35 -7.71
C ASP A 169 4.39 -6.23 -7.04
N ASP A 170 4.88 -7.29 -7.70
CA ASP A 170 5.90 -8.17 -7.10
C ASP A 170 7.34 -7.65 -7.30
N LYS A 171 7.52 -6.33 -7.21
CA LYS A 171 8.82 -5.71 -7.40
C LYS A 171 9.74 -5.87 -6.17
N PRO A 172 11.07 -5.82 -6.36
CA PRO A 172 12.03 -5.81 -5.25
C PRO A 172 11.88 -4.63 -4.29
N ILE A 173 11.42 -3.48 -4.80
CA ILE A 173 11.01 -2.34 -3.98
C ILE A 173 9.51 -2.39 -3.72
N LYS A 174 9.13 -2.18 -2.46
CA LYS A 174 7.76 -1.91 -2.03
C LYS A 174 7.65 -0.47 -1.56
N VAL A 175 6.70 0.26 -2.13
CA VAL A 175 6.37 1.62 -1.74
C VAL A 175 5.08 1.60 -0.94
N SER A 176 5.04 2.34 0.16
CA SER A 176 3.82 2.59 0.92
C SER A 176 3.82 4.01 1.44
N TYR A 177 2.66 4.63 1.55
CA TYR A 177 2.59 5.97 2.09
C TYR A 177 1.25 6.29 2.76
N TYR A 178 1.31 7.20 3.73
CA TYR A 178 0.14 7.79 4.38
C TYR A 178 -0.01 9.23 3.92
N LEU A 179 -1.19 9.59 3.45
CA LEU A 179 -1.57 10.95 3.10
C LEU A 179 -2.58 11.45 4.12
N ASP A 180 -2.23 12.48 4.88
CA ASP A 180 -3.17 13.16 5.78
C ASP A 180 -3.84 14.32 5.01
N VAL A 181 -5.14 14.20 4.80
CA VAL A 181 -5.92 15.18 4.02
C VAL A 181 -6.15 16.48 4.80
N GLU A 182 -6.08 16.46 6.13
CA GLU A 182 -6.29 17.65 6.96
C GLU A 182 -4.98 18.43 7.13
N SER A 183 -3.90 17.74 7.50
CA SER A 183 -2.60 18.40 7.68
C SER A 183 -1.78 18.55 6.40
N HIS A 184 -2.26 18.02 5.27
CA HIS A 184 -1.53 17.97 4.00
C HIS A 184 -0.13 17.36 4.11
N THR A 185 0.03 16.36 4.98
CA THR A 185 1.31 15.67 5.20
C THR A 185 1.35 14.33 4.50
N LEU A 186 2.53 13.94 4.06
CA LEU A 186 2.79 12.71 3.33
C LEU A 186 3.95 11.94 3.96
N ASP A 187 3.63 10.82 4.60
CA ASP A 187 4.63 9.88 5.11
C ASP A 187 4.89 8.78 4.07
N ILE A 188 6.06 8.80 3.41
CA ILE A 188 6.45 7.76 2.44
C ILE A 188 7.42 6.79 3.07
N ASN A 189 7.22 5.49 2.82
CA ASN A 189 8.14 4.42 3.14
C ASN A 189 8.49 3.62 1.87
N ILE A 190 9.79 3.49 1.61
CA ILE A 190 10.33 2.65 0.55
C ILE A 190 11.13 1.51 1.20
N ASN A 191 10.78 0.27 0.87
CA ASN A 191 11.40 -0.94 1.40
C ASN A 191 11.96 -1.79 0.26
N PHE A 192 13.26 -2.04 0.29
CA PHE A 192 13.93 -2.90 -0.69
C PHE A 192 14.24 -4.29 -0.11
N LYS A 193 13.93 -5.33 -0.89
CA LYS A 193 14.21 -6.74 -0.56
C LYS A 193 15.01 -7.40 -1.68
N ILE A 194 16.33 -7.54 -1.48
CA ILE A 194 17.23 -8.23 -2.43
C ILE A 194 16.75 -9.64 -2.82
N LYS A 195 16.11 -10.38 -1.91
CA LYS A 195 15.59 -11.74 -2.18
C LYS A 195 14.51 -11.80 -3.26
N ARG A 196 13.93 -10.66 -3.63
CA ARG A 196 12.97 -10.55 -4.74
C ARG A 196 13.62 -10.27 -6.08
N CYS A 197 14.90 -9.92 -6.09
CA CYS A 197 15.62 -9.74 -7.33
C CYS A 197 15.86 -11.08 -8.05
N THR A 198 15.88 -11.04 -9.38
CA THR A 198 16.26 -12.14 -10.26
C THR A 198 17.77 -12.36 -10.21
N ASP A 199 18.54 -11.28 -10.26
CA ASP A 199 20.00 -11.26 -10.34
C ASP A 199 20.59 -10.00 -9.65
N PHE A 200 21.92 -9.93 -9.58
CA PHE A 200 22.61 -8.80 -8.94
C PHE A 200 22.61 -7.52 -9.79
N SER A 201 22.36 -7.59 -11.09
CA SER A 201 22.17 -6.40 -11.94
C SER A 201 20.87 -5.67 -11.57
N GLU A 202 19.80 -6.45 -11.38
CA GLU A 202 18.54 -5.93 -10.85
C GLU A 202 18.72 -5.40 -9.42
N ALA A 203 19.40 -6.16 -8.55
CA ALA A 203 19.67 -5.73 -7.18
C ALA A 203 20.48 -4.41 -7.11
N LEU A 204 21.46 -4.24 -7.99
CA LEU A 204 22.24 -3.01 -8.12
C LEU A 204 21.38 -1.84 -8.61
N THR A 205 20.43 -2.08 -9.52
CA THR A 205 19.53 -1.05 -10.01
C THR A 205 18.63 -0.53 -8.88
N TYR A 206 17.99 -1.43 -8.14
CA TYR A 206 17.15 -1.04 -7.01
C TYR A 206 17.93 -0.50 -5.81
N SER A 207 19.18 -0.94 -5.58
CA SER A 207 20.02 -0.31 -4.54
C SER A 207 20.35 1.14 -4.87
N ARG A 208 20.57 1.47 -6.15
CA ARG A 208 20.74 2.86 -6.61
C ARG A 208 19.47 3.69 -6.43
N TYR A 209 18.28 3.10 -6.58
CA TYR A 209 17.02 3.78 -6.26
C TYR A 209 16.91 4.10 -4.77
N MET A 210 17.32 3.17 -3.90
CA MET A 210 17.40 3.43 -2.47
C MET A 210 18.37 4.59 -2.16
N ASP A 211 19.53 4.63 -2.82
CA ASP A 211 20.50 5.72 -2.67
C ASP A 211 19.93 7.07 -3.14
N ALA A 212 19.19 7.07 -4.25
CA ALA A 212 18.50 8.27 -4.73
C ALA A 212 17.45 8.76 -3.74
N PHE A 213 16.71 7.86 -3.08
CA PHE A 213 15.73 8.23 -2.05
C PHE A 213 16.41 8.76 -0.80
N TYR A 214 17.46 8.09 -0.36
CA TYR A 214 18.27 8.50 0.78
C TYR A 214 18.88 9.89 0.60
N THR A 215 19.42 10.16 -0.59
CA THR A 215 20.08 11.44 -0.90
C THR A 215 19.10 12.58 -1.22
N GLY A 216 17.78 12.31 -1.23
CA GLY A 216 16.75 13.31 -1.52
C GLY A 216 16.66 13.69 -3.01
N LYS A 217 17.14 12.80 -3.89
CA LYS A 217 17.08 12.97 -5.35
C LYS A 217 15.87 12.28 -6.00
N THR A 218 15.08 11.57 -5.20
CA THR A 218 13.86 10.94 -5.69
C THR A 218 12.76 11.98 -5.84
N LYS A 219 12.02 11.93 -6.95
CA LYS A 219 10.88 12.79 -7.20
C LYS A 219 9.60 12.01 -7.40
N LEU A 220 8.49 12.66 -7.06
CA LEU A 220 7.13 12.21 -7.32
C LEU A 220 6.37 13.41 -7.90
N PHE A 221 5.77 13.27 -9.09
CA PHE A 221 5.17 14.39 -9.84
C PHE A 221 6.09 15.61 -9.96
N ASP A 222 7.37 15.39 -10.27
CA ASP A 222 8.42 16.41 -10.35
C ASP A 222 8.80 17.12 -9.03
N PHE A 223 8.11 16.83 -7.92
CA PHE A 223 8.49 17.31 -6.59
C PHE A 223 9.52 16.39 -5.94
N CYS A 224 10.60 16.97 -5.44
CA CYS A 224 11.61 16.22 -4.67
C CYS A 224 11.01 15.72 -3.36
N LEU A 225 11.20 14.43 -3.08
CA LEU A 225 10.89 13.86 -1.78
C LEU A 225 11.94 14.30 -0.75
N PRO A 226 11.52 14.60 0.49
CA PRO A 226 12.45 14.95 1.54
C PRO A 226 13.34 13.77 1.86
N LYS A 227 14.54 14.09 2.36
CA LYS A 227 15.44 13.06 2.85
C LYS A 227 14.78 12.30 4.00
N PRO A 228 14.89 10.97 4.04
CA PRO A 228 14.37 10.20 5.15
C PRO A 228 15.06 10.62 6.46
N LYS A 229 14.28 10.66 7.56
CA LYS A 229 14.84 10.90 8.89
C LYS A 229 15.45 9.58 9.35
N LEU A 230 16.76 9.54 9.47
CA LEU A 230 17.47 8.40 10.03
C LEU A 230 17.66 8.57 11.54
N ASP A 231 17.53 7.46 12.27
CA ASP A 231 18.04 7.39 13.63
C ASP A 231 19.58 7.33 13.62
N LEU A 232 20.24 7.77 14.69
CA LEU A 232 21.72 7.85 14.79
C LEU A 232 22.43 6.53 14.40
N GLU A 233 21.82 5.38 14.72
CA GLU A 233 22.35 4.05 14.35
C GLU A 233 22.27 3.75 12.85
N GLN A 234 21.31 4.35 12.13
CA GLN A 234 21.12 4.17 10.69
C GLN A 234 22.03 5.11 9.87
N THR A 235 22.40 6.27 10.42
CA THR A 235 23.31 7.23 9.76
C THR A 235 24.72 6.69 9.59
N ASP A 236 25.24 5.94 10.58
CA ASP A 236 26.58 5.33 10.48
C ASP A 236 26.61 4.11 9.55
N THR A 237 25.45 3.54 9.20
CA THR A 237 25.35 2.34 8.34
C THR A 237 24.95 2.62 6.89
N TYR A 238 24.39 3.79 6.56
CA TYR A 238 24.05 4.15 5.18
C TYR A 238 25.24 4.79 4.43
N ASP A 239 26.32 4.03 4.21
CA ASP A 239 27.46 4.41 3.34
C ASP A 239 27.36 3.70 1.98
N ASN A 240 26.19 3.82 1.32
CA ASN A 240 25.86 3.18 0.02
C ASN A 240 26.48 1.77 -0.15
N TYR A 241 26.59 1.04 0.97
CA TYR A 241 27.46 -0.12 1.11
C TYR A 241 26.95 -1.25 0.24
N ASN A 242 25.63 -1.44 0.26
CA ASN A 242 24.93 -2.41 -0.56
C ASN A 242 25.18 -2.14 -2.06
N THR A 243 25.07 -0.88 -2.50
CA THR A 243 25.36 -0.51 -3.89
C THR A 243 26.80 -0.83 -4.27
N ARG A 244 27.78 -0.41 -3.44
CA ARG A 244 29.20 -0.73 -3.70
C ARG A 244 29.46 -2.24 -3.70
N LEU A 245 28.81 -3.00 -2.82
CA LEU A 245 28.94 -4.45 -2.75
C LEU A 245 28.37 -5.09 -4.03
N TYR A 246 27.17 -4.70 -4.45
CA TYR A 246 26.53 -5.26 -5.64
C TYR A 246 27.32 -4.90 -6.90
N GLU A 247 27.91 -3.70 -6.99
CA GLU A 247 28.84 -3.34 -8.08
C GLU A 247 30.03 -4.28 -8.16
N LYS A 248 30.62 -4.67 -7.01
CA LYS A 248 31.72 -5.64 -6.98
C LYS A 248 31.27 -7.02 -7.44
N ILE A 249 30.09 -7.46 -7.00
CA ILE A 249 29.52 -8.76 -7.38
C ILE A 249 29.28 -8.79 -8.90
N CYS A 250 28.65 -7.77 -9.47
CA CYS A 250 28.43 -7.69 -10.92
C CYS A 250 29.75 -7.74 -11.71
N LYS A 251 30.80 -7.05 -11.26
CA LYS A 251 32.13 -7.12 -11.90
C LYS A 251 32.77 -8.50 -11.81
N LEU A 252 32.57 -9.21 -10.70
CA LEU A 252 33.00 -10.60 -10.56
C LEU A 252 32.23 -11.54 -11.47
N GLU A 253 30.92 -11.37 -11.63
CA GLU A 253 30.09 -12.15 -12.57
C GLU A 253 30.59 -11.98 -14.02
N GLU A 254 30.89 -10.73 -14.42
CA GLU A 254 31.46 -10.42 -15.73
C GLU A 254 32.83 -11.08 -15.94
N TYR A 255 33.72 -10.96 -14.95
CA TYR A 255 35.03 -11.59 -14.98
C TYR A 255 34.94 -13.11 -15.09
N PHE A 256 34.15 -13.77 -14.26
CA PHE A 256 33.99 -15.22 -14.30
C PHE A 256 33.33 -15.67 -15.59
N SER A 257 32.33 -14.93 -16.08
CA SER A 257 31.66 -15.29 -17.33
C SER A 257 32.62 -15.26 -18.52
N THR A 258 33.49 -14.25 -18.56
CA THR A 258 34.51 -14.09 -19.60
C THR A 258 35.60 -15.16 -19.49
N ASN A 259 36.19 -15.34 -18.30
CA ASN A 259 37.33 -16.26 -18.12
C ASN A 259 36.94 -17.74 -18.15
N LEU A 260 35.71 -18.09 -17.73
CA LEU A 260 35.21 -19.46 -17.78
C LEU A 260 34.52 -19.80 -19.10
N ASN A 261 34.35 -18.82 -20.00
CA ASN A 261 33.62 -18.94 -21.25
C ASN A 261 32.24 -19.61 -21.08
N ARG A 262 31.54 -19.26 -20.00
CA ARG A 262 30.19 -19.74 -19.67
C ARG A 262 29.48 -18.69 -18.84
N GLN A 263 28.15 -18.64 -18.92
CA GLN A 263 27.38 -17.72 -18.11
C GLN A 263 27.52 -18.06 -16.61
N PHE A 264 27.88 -17.07 -15.79
CA PHE A 264 28.01 -17.22 -14.34
C PHE A 264 27.26 -16.09 -13.63
N PHE A 265 26.40 -16.46 -12.68
CA PHE A 265 25.65 -15.51 -11.85
C PHE A 265 25.64 -15.95 -10.40
N PHE A 266 25.79 -15.01 -9.49
CA PHE A 266 25.46 -15.19 -8.09
C PHE A 266 23.95 -15.12 -7.90
N ASN A 267 23.45 -15.83 -6.90
CA ASN A 267 22.03 -15.85 -6.58
C ASN A 267 21.72 -14.82 -5.49
N PRO A 268 21.01 -13.70 -5.78
CA PRO A 268 20.68 -12.66 -4.80
C PRO A 268 19.73 -13.13 -3.69
N LYS A 269 19.10 -14.31 -3.87
CA LYS A 269 18.20 -14.92 -2.88
C LYS A 269 18.96 -15.61 -1.75
N VAL A 270 20.24 -15.92 -1.97
CA VAL A 270 21.11 -16.52 -0.96
C VAL A 270 21.62 -15.42 -0.04
N MET A 271 21.39 -15.59 1.26
CA MET A 271 21.89 -14.64 2.26
C MET A 271 23.37 -14.91 2.49
N LEU A 272 24.19 -13.90 2.22
CA LEU A 272 25.63 -13.96 2.44
C LEU A 272 25.93 -13.92 3.95
N LYS A 273 26.78 -14.83 4.41
CA LYS A 273 27.41 -14.80 5.72
C LYS A 273 28.52 -13.76 5.74
N GLU A 274 28.91 -13.33 6.93
CA GLU A 274 29.95 -12.30 7.10
C GLU A 274 31.29 -12.68 6.46
N GLU A 275 31.70 -13.94 6.59
CA GLU A 275 32.89 -14.49 5.91
C GLU A 275 32.78 -14.39 4.38
N GLU A 276 31.58 -14.62 3.84
CA GLU A 276 31.33 -14.56 2.39
C GLU A 276 31.39 -13.12 1.87
N HIS A 277 31.01 -12.12 2.69
CA HIS A 277 31.23 -10.71 2.37
C HIS A 277 32.73 -10.39 2.25
N VAL A 278 33.56 -10.90 3.18
CA VAL A 278 35.02 -10.74 3.13
C VAL A 278 35.60 -11.43 1.89
N LEU A 279 35.13 -12.63 1.57
CA LEU A 279 35.56 -13.37 0.38
C LEU A 279 35.22 -12.62 -0.92
N ILE A 280 34.04 -12.01 -1.03
CA ILE A 280 33.68 -11.19 -2.20
C ILE A 280 34.64 -10.02 -2.35
N HIS A 281 35.00 -9.37 -1.24
CA HIS A 281 36.01 -8.31 -1.28
C HIS A 281 37.38 -8.85 -1.73
N GLN A 282 37.85 -9.96 -1.16
CA GLN A 282 39.12 -10.59 -1.55
C GLN A 282 39.16 -10.92 -3.05
N LEU A 283 38.13 -11.61 -3.55
CA LEU A 283 38.01 -11.95 -4.97
C LEU A 283 38.03 -10.69 -5.84
N TYR A 284 37.31 -9.65 -5.44
CA TYR A 284 37.30 -8.39 -6.19
C TYR A 284 38.68 -7.73 -6.26
N TYR A 285 39.39 -7.61 -5.14
CA TYR A 285 40.72 -7.00 -5.12
C TYR A 285 41.74 -7.82 -5.90
N SER A 286 41.72 -9.14 -5.76
CA SER A 286 42.69 -10.03 -6.40
C SER A 286 42.42 -10.25 -7.89
N LEU A 287 41.16 -10.41 -8.31
CA LEU A 287 40.81 -10.76 -9.69
C LEU A 287 40.49 -9.55 -10.56
N ILE A 288 39.90 -8.49 -10.00
CA ILE A 288 39.46 -7.31 -10.76
C ILE A 288 40.47 -6.17 -10.66
N LEU A 289 40.97 -5.89 -9.46
CA LEU A 289 41.92 -4.79 -9.25
C LEU A 289 43.39 -5.21 -9.38
N ASP A 290 43.68 -6.50 -9.50
CA ASP A 290 45.03 -7.07 -9.53
C ASP A 290 45.93 -6.54 -8.39
N THR A 291 45.35 -6.46 -7.19
CA THR A 291 46.04 -5.95 -5.99
C THR A 291 45.98 -6.97 -4.85
N PRO A 292 47.07 -7.10 -4.07
CA PRO A 292 47.07 -7.99 -2.92
C PRO A 292 46.08 -7.50 -1.86
N PHE A 293 45.17 -8.37 -1.46
CA PHE A 293 44.23 -8.07 -0.39
C PHE A 293 44.95 -8.16 0.97
N LYS A 294 45.11 -7.03 1.66
CA LYS A 294 45.67 -6.99 3.01
C LYS A 294 44.56 -7.21 4.04
N MET A 295 44.53 -8.37 4.68
CA MET A 295 43.74 -8.59 5.89
C MET A 295 44.39 -7.81 7.04
N SER A 296 43.78 -6.71 7.48
CA SER A 296 44.16 -6.07 8.74
C SER A 296 43.78 -7.03 9.87
N HIS A 297 44.75 -7.80 10.36
CA HIS A 297 44.58 -8.60 11.56
C HIS A 297 44.61 -7.63 12.74
N SER A 298 43.44 -7.18 13.20
CA SER A 298 43.32 -6.69 14.57
C SER A 298 43.32 -7.90 15.48
N ILE A 299 44.46 -8.15 16.13
CA ILE A 299 44.58 -9.00 17.33
C ILE A 299 43.90 -8.27 18.49
#